data_AF-A0A4Q3YX45-F1
#
_entry.id   AF-A0A4Q3YX45-F1
#
_cell.length_a   1.000
_cell.length_b   1.000
_cell.length_c   1.000
_cell.angle_alpha   90.00
_cell.angle_beta   90.00
_cell.angle_gamma   90.00
#
_symmetry.space_group_name_H-M   'P 1'
#
loop_
_entity.id
_entity.type
_entity.pdbx_description
1 polymer ?
#
loop_
_entity_poly.entity_id
_entity_poly.type
_entity_poly.pdbx_seq_one_letter_code
_entity_poly.pdbx_strand_id
1 'polypeptide(L)' 'MAKKFPIVPLHPERICWGCDRYCAADSLLCGNG' A
#
# COMPACT_ATOMS: atom_id res chain seq x y z
N MET A 1 -7.81 -4.90 -10.56
CA MET A 1 -8.35 -5.94 -9.64
C MET A 1 -7.85 -5.56 -8.25
N ALA A 2 -8.68 -4.88 -7.46
CA ALA A 2 -8.25 -4.34 -6.18
C ALA A 2 -7.83 -5.49 -5.27
N LYS A 3 -6.54 -5.54 -4.93
CA LYS A 3 -6.01 -6.51 -3.99
C LYS A 3 -6.69 -6.23 -2.65
N LYS A 4 -7.33 -7.24 -2.06
CA LYS A 4 -8.06 -7.07 -0.80
C LYS A 4 -7.04 -6.84 0.32
N PHE A 5 -6.76 -5.58 0.61
CA PHE A 5 -6.08 -5.21 1.83
C PHE A 5 -7.00 -5.49 3.02
N PRO A 6 -6.46 -5.95 4.16
CA PRO A 6 -7.24 -6.04 5.38
C PRO A 6 -7.70 -4.64 5.81
N ILE A 7 -8.86 -4.56 6.46
CA ILE A 7 -9.43 -3.31 6.98
C ILE A 7 -8.49 -2.69 8.03
N VAL A 8 -7.79 -3.54 8.80
CA VAL A 8 -6.79 -3.12 9.78
C VAL A 8 -5.47 -3.85 9.48
N PRO A 9 -4.62 -3.30 8.61
CA PRO A 9 -3.30 -3.85 8.36
C PRO A 9 -2.39 -3.62 9.57
N LEU A 10 -1.54 -4.60 9.88
CA LEU A 10 -0.54 -4.46 10.94
C LEU A 10 0.55 -3.44 10.58
N HIS A 11 0.83 -3.29 9.27
CA HIS A 11 1.85 -2.41 8.71
C HIS A 11 1.25 -1.54 7.58
N PRO A 12 0.38 -0.55 7.90
CA PRO A 12 -0.24 0.33 6.90
C PRO A 12 0.79 1.11 6.08
N GLU A 13 1.96 1.42 6.64
CA GLU A 13 3.06 2.13 5.99
C GLU A 13 3.66 1.38 4.79
N ARG A 14 3.42 0.06 4.70
CA ARG A 14 3.87 -0.77 3.57
C ARG A 14 2.83 -0.86 2.46
N ILE A 15 1.66 -0.25 2.60
CA ILE A 15 0.62 -0.27 1.59
C ILE A 15 0.89 0.84 0.58
N CYS A 16 1.10 0.47 -0.68
CA CYS A 16 1.18 1.40 -1.80
C CYS A 16 -0.23 1.80 -2.22
N TRP A 17 -0.72 2.90 -1.66
CA TRP A 17 -2.00 3.51 -2.03
C TRP A 17 -2.01 3.87 -3.52
N GLY A 18 -3.04 3.44 -4.26
CA GLY A 18 -3.16 3.71 -5.70
C GLY A 18 -2.57 2.66 -6.65
N CYS A 19 -1.88 1.62 -6.14
CA CYS A 19 -1.31 0.56 -6.97
C CYS A 19 -1.64 -0.87 -6.54
N ASP A 20 -2.56 -1.03 -5.58
CA ASP A 20 -3.05 -2.32 -5.09
C ASP A 20 -1.93 -3.32 -4.76
N ARG A 21 -0.80 -2.84 -4.22
CA ARG A 21 0.36 -3.68 -3.85
C ARG A 21 0.99 -3.21 -2.54
N TYR A 22 1.83 -4.07 -1.96
CA TYR A 22 2.73 -3.66 -0.90
C TYR A 22 4.00 -3.08 -1.50
N CYS A 23 4.57 -2.07 -0.85
CA CYS A 23 5.85 -1.45 -1.16
C CYS A 23 6.70 -1.37 0.12
N ALA A 24 8.00 -1.16 -0.02
CA ALA A 24 8.81 -0.80 1.13
C ALA A 24 8.35 0.57 1.66
N ALA A 25 8.42 0.77 2.98
CA ALA A 25 7.91 1.97 3.63
C ALA A 25 8.62 3.25 3.14
N ASP A 26 9.90 3.12 2.77
CA ASP A 26 10.77 4.16 2.21
C ASP A 26 10.68 4.31 0.69
N SER A 27 10.10 3.32 0.00
CA SER A 27 10.06 3.24 -1.46
C SER A 27 8.61 3.11 -1.96
N LEU A 28 7.76 4.04 -1.54
CA LEU A 28 6.37 4.12 -2.01
C LEU A 28 6.38 4.51 -3.50
N LEU A 29 6.21 3.52 -4.37
CA LEU A 29 6.16 3.71 -5.83
C LEU A 29 4.88 4.37 -6.31
N CYS A 30 3.83 4.34 -5.47
CA CYS A 30 2.54 4.89 -5.75
C CYS A 30 2.06 5.63 -4.50
N GLY A 31 1.99 6.94 -4.65
CA GLY A 31 1.28 7.85 -3.76
C GLY A 31 0.53 8.81 -4.67
N ASN A 32 -0.66 9.26 -4.25
CA ASN A 32 -1.19 10.50 -4.81
C ASN A 32 -0.16 11.57 -4.45
N GLY A 33 0.51 12.15 -5.46
CA GLY A 33 1.56 13.15 -5.26
C GLY A 33 1.17 14.23 -4.25
#